data_AF-A0AAF0DN98-F1
#
_entry.id   AF-A0AAF0DN98-F1
#
_cell.length_a   1.000
_cell.length_b   1.000
_cell.length_c   1.000
_cell.angle_alpha   90.00
_cell.angle_beta   90.00
_cell.angle_gamma   90.00
#
_symmetry.space_group_name_H-M   'P 1'
#
loop_
_entity.id
_entity.type
_entity.pdbx_description
1 polymer ?
#
loop_
_entity_poly.entity_id
_entity_poly.type
_entity_poly.pdbx_seq_one_letter_code
_entity_poly.pdbx_strand_id
1 'polypeptide(L)'
;MESLRARSLTDEARKFEGPIVEFHVGHPGASPTIFKVHWDIIVSSSMFFMKALQGKRSKAKRRVIRVPNDDPEAIRLYLNWLYSGSIFSKTEDDGLEDDEGIQTEYSLLAKGIVLSNKFQDVNFHDAIVDALVDRAASKTTSKCVRPKGDVIWYIYDNTSPNAEIRQLLVKIYCISKLSRLPIKATEEELSTLPKEFLASLALELFENMMYCDVCNKMDLGDTCEFHKHPSEDYERCQVRQQQRLLGL
;
A
#
# COMPACT_ATOMS: atom_id res chain seq x y z
N MET A 1 -7.89 -21.24 12.85
CA MET A 1 -9.12 -21.31 13.66
C MET A 1 -9.68 -19.89 13.74
N GLU A 2 -10.50 -19.51 12.76
CA GLU A 2 -11.24 -18.24 12.83
C GLU A 2 -12.25 -18.35 13.98
N SER A 3 -12.11 -17.49 14.97
CA SER A 3 -13.10 -17.31 16.02
C SER A 3 -14.38 -16.78 15.37
N LEU A 4 -15.38 -17.64 15.20
CA LEU A 4 -16.76 -17.23 14.92
C LEU A 4 -17.26 -16.38 16.10
N ARG A 5 -16.98 -15.07 16.06
CA ARG A 5 -17.61 -14.12 16.98
C ARG A 5 -19.09 -14.06 16.60
N ALA A 6 -19.93 -14.71 17.41
CA ALA A 6 -21.35 -14.46 17.39
C ALA A 6 -21.58 -12.95 17.60
N ARG A 7 -22.18 -12.29 16.62
CA ARG A 7 -22.56 -10.87 16.72
C ARG A 7 -23.66 -10.74 17.77
N SER A 8 -23.61 -9.66 18.54
CA SER A 8 -24.58 -9.42 19.62
C SER A 8 -25.98 -9.24 19.03
N LEU A 9 -27.02 -9.64 19.75
CA LEU A 9 -28.42 -9.36 19.36
C LEU A 9 -28.74 -7.85 19.37
N THR A 10 -27.86 -7.06 20.00
CA THR A 10 -27.88 -5.59 20.02
C THR A 10 -27.05 -4.96 18.91
N ASP A 11 -26.26 -5.73 18.16
CA ASP A 11 -25.61 -5.19 16.95
C ASP A 11 -26.71 -4.84 15.96
N GLU A 12 -26.83 -3.56 15.61
CA GLU A 12 -27.83 -3.15 14.62
C GLU A 12 -27.57 -3.90 13.31
N ALA A 13 -28.48 -4.81 12.95
CA ALA A 13 -28.41 -5.48 11.66
C ALA A 13 -28.42 -4.42 10.54
N ARG A 14 -27.54 -4.60 9.54
CA ARG A 14 -27.52 -3.71 8.38
C ARG A 14 -28.90 -3.74 7.72
N LYS A 15 -29.55 -2.59 7.64
CA LYS A 15 -30.85 -2.44 6.99
C LYS A 15 -30.62 -2.30 5.48
N PHE A 16 -31.00 -3.35 4.75
CA PHE A 16 -31.05 -3.32 3.27
C PHE A 16 -32.40 -2.81 2.76
N GLU A 17 -33.31 -2.51 3.66
CA GLU A 17 -34.59 -1.86 3.38
C GLU A 17 -34.36 -0.35 3.41
N GLY A 18 -34.26 0.29 2.25
CA GLY A 18 -34.01 1.73 2.24
C GLY A 18 -33.78 2.34 0.86
N PRO A 19 -33.66 3.67 0.79
CA PRO A 19 -33.41 4.37 -0.46
C PRO A 19 -32.01 4.03 -1.01
N ILE A 20 -31.91 3.96 -2.33
CA ILE A 20 -30.65 3.70 -3.05
C ILE A 20 -30.02 5.01 -3.49
N VAL A 21 -28.70 5.09 -3.36
CA VAL A 21 -27.84 6.13 -3.95
C VAL A 21 -27.11 5.53 -5.14
N GLU A 22 -27.02 6.32 -6.22
CA GLU A 22 -26.26 5.95 -7.42
C GLU A 22 -24.91 6.68 -7.43
N PHE A 23 -23.82 5.93 -7.61
CA PHE A 23 -22.50 6.46 -7.97
C PHE A 23 -22.37 6.47 -9.48
N HIS A 24 -22.11 7.65 -10.05
CA HIS A 24 -21.84 7.80 -11.48
C HIS A 24 -20.34 8.08 -11.64
N VAL A 25 -19.62 7.12 -12.23
CA VAL A 25 -18.15 7.07 -12.28
C VAL A 25 -17.67 7.09 -13.73
N GLY A 26 -16.56 7.78 -14.00
CA GLY A 26 -15.93 7.84 -15.32
C GLY A 26 -15.75 9.25 -15.87
N HIS A 27 -15.27 9.34 -17.10
CA HIS A 27 -14.87 10.60 -17.73
C HIS A 27 -16.08 11.43 -18.22
N PRO A 28 -16.09 12.77 -18.02
CA PRO A 28 -17.12 13.65 -18.59
C PRO A 28 -17.07 13.62 -20.13
N GLY A 29 -17.90 12.80 -20.76
CA GLY A 29 -17.92 12.62 -22.21
C GLY A 29 -18.18 11.18 -22.65
N ALA A 30 -17.98 10.20 -21.75
CA ALA A 30 -18.38 8.82 -21.95
C ALA A 30 -19.64 8.49 -21.15
N SER A 31 -20.30 7.37 -21.48
CA SER A 31 -21.37 6.83 -20.64
C SER A 31 -20.80 6.43 -19.27
N PRO A 32 -21.32 6.97 -18.15
CA PRO A 32 -20.76 6.68 -16.84
C PRO A 32 -21.06 5.24 -16.41
N THR A 33 -20.15 4.62 -15.70
CA THR A 33 -20.41 3.38 -14.97
C THR A 33 -21.25 3.72 -13.73
N ILE A 34 -22.39 3.04 -13.58
CA ILE A 34 -23.34 3.32 -12.51
C ILE A 34 -23.29 2.20 -11.47
N PHE A 35 -22.94 2.55 -10.23
CA PHE A 35 -23.05 1.65 -9.08
C PHE A 35 -24.18 2.08 -8.16
N LYS A 36 -24.75 1.12 -7.42
CA LYS A 36 -25.89 1.35 -6.51
C LYS A 36 -25.52 0.91 -5.10
N VAL A 37 -25.84 1.75 -4.11
CA VAL A 37 -25.58 1.46 -2.70
C VAL A 37 -26.76 1.89 -1.83
N HIS A 38 -27.03 1.17 -0.74
CA HIS A 38 -28.03 1.57 0.23
C HIS A 38 -27.59 2.83 0.97
N TRP A 39 -28.51 3.78 1.09
CA TRP A 39 -28.28 5.06 1.76
C TRP A 39 -27.70 4.89 3.16
N ASP A 40 -28.30 4.04 3.98
CA ASP A 40 -27.92 3.89 5.40
C ASP A 40 -26.50 3.33 5.54
N ILE A 41 -26.06 2.50 4.59
CA ILE A 41 -24.70 1.94 4.57
C ILE A 41 -23.67 3.04 4.30
N ILE A 42 -23.90 3.88 3.30
CA ILE A 42 -22.91 4.91 2.95
C ILE A 42 -22.86 6.06 3.97
N VAL A 43 -23.99 6.48 4.54
CA VAL A 43 -24.01 7.59 5.51
C VAL A 43 -23.53 7.17 6.90
N SER A 44 -23.64 5.87 7.25
CA SER A 44 -23.09 5.35 8.50
C SER A 44 -21.57 5.21 8.43
N SER A 45 -21.02 4.97 7.23
CA SER A 45 -19.57 4.83 7.05
C SER A 45 -18.82 6.16 7.15
N SER A 46 -19.32 7.22 6.50
CA SER A 46 -18.61 8.49 6.43
C SER A 46 -19.52 9.71 6.66
N MET A 47 -19.10 10.57 7.59
CA MET A 47 -19.75 11.85 7.87
C MET A 47 -19.78 12.78 6.66
N PHE A 48 -18.82 12.65 5.74
CA PHE A 48 -18.80 13.41 4.50
C PHE A 48 -20.04 13.09 3.66
N PHE A 49 -20.34 11.80 3.45
CA PHE A 49 -21.55 11.41 2.74
C PHE A 49 -22.83 11.72 3.52
N MET A 50 -22.79 11.56 4.85
CA MET A 50 -23.91 11.99 5.70
C MET A 50 -24.26 13.46 5.43
N LYS A 51 -23.29 14.37 5.48
CA LYS A 51 -23.49 15.81 5.22
C LYS A 51 -23.86 16.10 3.76
N ALA A 52 -23.11 15.54 2.81
CA ALA A 52 -23.30 15.78 1.38
C ALA A 52 -24.69 15.34 0.90
N LEU A 53 -25.25 14.34 1.57
CA LEU A 53 -26.54 13.80 1.19
C LEU A 53 -27.70 14.32 2.07
N GLN A 54 -27.47 14.71 3.33
CA GLN A 54 -28.50 15.31 4.18
C GLN A 54 -29.19 16.53 3.54
N GLY A 55 -28.45 17.38 2.82
CA GLY A 55 -29.02 18.51 2.06
C GLY A 55 -29.94 18.08 0.89
N LYS A 56 -29.81 16.83 0.41
CA LYS A 56 -30.64 16.25 -0.66
C LYS A 56 -31.85 15.48 -0.13
N ARG A 57 -32.16 15.58 1.17
CA ARG A 57 -33.28 14.85 1.78
C ARG A 57 -34.65 15.20 1.20
N SER A 58 -34.83 16.38 0.60
CA SER A 58 -36.19 16.92 0.46
C SER A 58 -36.95 16.66 -0.85
N LYS A 59 -36.36 16.38 -2.04
CA LYS A 59 -37.19 16.32 -3.28
C LYS A 59 -36.77 15.38 -4.43
N ALA A 60 -35.62 14.71 -4.38
CA ALA A 60 -35.15 13.91 -5.51
C ALA A 60 -35.49 12.41 -5.37
N LYS A 61 -36.25 11.86 -6.33
CA LYS A 61 -36.53 10.40 -6.45
C LYS A 61 -35.27 9.55 -6.66
N ARG A 62 -34.16 10.16 -7.11
CA ARG A 62 -32.84 9.53 -7.26
C ARG A 62 -31.77 10.41 -6.65
N ARG A 63 -30.93 9.84 -5.78
CA ARG A 63 -29.80 10.53 -5.17
C ARG A 63 -28.53 10.08 -5.88
N VAL A 64 -27.89 11.00 -6.59
CA VAL A 64 -26.69 10.72 -7.38
C VAL A 64 -25.48 11.38 -6.73
N ILE A 65 -24.40 10.60 -6.58
CA ILE A 65 -23.05 11.05 -6.27
C ILE A 65 -22.25 10.91 -7.57
N ARG A 66 -21.74 12.04 -8.08
CA ARG A 66 -20.88 12.04 -9.27
C ARG A 66 -19.43 12.02 -8.81
N VAL A 67 -18.67 11.08 -9.36
CA VAL A 67 -17.28 10.84 -9.00
C VAL A 67 -16.49 10.82 -10.32
N PRO A 68 -16.33 12.02 -10.94
CA PRO A 68 -15.78 12.13 -12.29
C PRO A 68 -14.28 11.89 -12.30
N ASN A 69 -13.79 11.22 -13.34
CA ASN A 69 -12.38 10.86 -13.56
C ASN A 69 -11.79 9.85 -12.57
N ASP A 70 -12.60 9.27 -11.69
CA ASP A 70 -12.16 8.18 -10.82
C ASP A 70 -12.30 6.83 -11.52
N ASP A 71 -11.52 5.86 -11.03
CA ASP A 71 -11.53 4.49 -11.53
C ASP A 71 -12.77 3.71 -11.01
N PRO A 72 -13.61 3.13 -11.89
CA PRO A 72 -14.72 2.28 -11.50
C PRO A 72 -14.32 1.14 -10.54
N GLU A 73 -13.12 0.62 -10.67
CA GLU A 73 -12.61 -0.49 -9.86
C GLU A 73 -12.33 -0.06 -8.42
N ALA A 74 -11.83 1.16 -8.21
CA ALA A 74 -11.65 1.70 -6.87
C ALA A 74 -13.00 1.95 -6.16
N ILE A 75 -14.03 2.34 -6.93
CA ILE A 75 -15.39 2.47 -6.41
C ILE A 75 -15.97 1.10 -6.06
N ARG A 76 -15.75 0.09 -6.91
CA ARG A 76 -16.15 -1.30 -6.62
C ARG A 76 -15.48 -1.83 -5.35
N LEU A 77 -14.20 -1.53 -5.15
CA LEU A 77 -13.45 -1.86 -3.92
C LEU A 77 -14.11 -1.22 -2.69
N TYR A 78 -14.38 0.09 -2.73
CA TYR A 78 -15.04 0.81 -1.63
C TYR A 78 -16.42 0.24 -1.31
N LEU A 79 -17.23 -0.03 -2.34
CA LEU A 79 -18.56 -0.63 -2.14
C LEU A 79 -18.46 -2.03 -1.55
N ASN A 80 -17.55 -2.87 -2.04
CA ASN A 80 -17.33 -4.19 -1.45
C ASN A 80 -17.00 -4.07 0.04
N TRP A 81 -16.05 -3.19 0.40
CA TRP A 81 -15.69 -2.92 1.79
C TRP A 81 -16.88 -2.44 2.63
N LEU A 82 -17.71 -1.51 2.13
CA LEU A 82 -18.92 -1.07 2.83
C LEU A 82 -19.86 -2.23 3.19
N TYR A 83 -19.97 -3.23 2.31
CA TYR A 83 -20.84 -4.39 2.50
C TYR A 83 -20.17 -5.59 3.18
N SER A 84 -18.86 -5.73 3.16
CA SER A 84 -18.16 -6.86 3.81
C SER A 84 -17.53 -6.45 5.14
N GLY A 85 -17.07 -5.20 5.26
CA GLY A 85 -16.14 -4.76 6.28
C GLY A 85 -14.69 -5.22 6.03
N SER A 86 -14.38 -5.70 4.82
CA SER A 86 -13.09 -6.32 4.50
C SER A 86 -12.60 -5.93 3.11
N ILE A 87 -11.31 -5.67 3.00
CA ILE A 87 -10.60 -5.54 1.72
C ILE A 87 -10.20 -6.94 1.27
N PHE A 88 -10.73 -7.37 0.12
CA PHE A 88 -10.40 -8.67 -0.44
C PHE A 88 -9.14 -8.56 -1.28
N SER A 89 -8.14 -9.35 -0.90
CA SER A 89 -6.85 -9.49 -1.55
C SER A 89 -6.85 -10.79 -2.36
N LYS A 90 -6.20 -10.81 -3.53
CA LYS A 90 -6.03 -12.05 -4.31
C LYS A 90 -5.14 -13.03 -3.55
N THR A 91 -5.44 -14.31 -3.52
CA THR A 91 -4.65 -15.31 -2.78
C THR A 91 -4.05 -16.37 -3.70
N GLU A 92 -3.09 -17.15 -3.19
CA GLU A 92 -2.46 -18.27 -3.92
C GLU A 92 -3.51 -19.25 -4.49
N ASP A 93 -4.61 -19.46 -3.76
CA ASP A 93 -5.73 -20.33 -4.14
C ASP A 93 -6.51 -19.82 -5.38
N ASP A 94 -6.34 -18.55 -5.75
CA ASP A 94 -6.98 -17.95 -6.93
C ASP A 94 -6.20 -18.20 -8.23
N GLY A 95 -4.99 -18.80 -8.16
CA GLY A 95 -4.17 -19.13 -9.34
C GLY A 95 -3.62 -17.93 -10.11
N LEU A 96 -3.59 -16.74 -9.49
CA LEU A 96 -3.36 -15.44 -10.13
C LEU A 96 -2.29 -14.58 -9.43
N GLU A 97 -1.18 -15.18 -9.01
CA GLU A 97 -0.09 -14.45 -8.34
C GLU A 97 1.23 -14.52 -9.12
N ASP A 98 1.15 -14.17 -10.41
CA ASP A 98 2.32 -13.61 -11.07
C ASP A 98 2.58 -12.17 -10.59
N ASP A 99 3.78 -11.66 -10.88
CA ASP A 99 4.18 -10.31 -10.48
C ASP A 99 3.18 -9.25 -10.98
N GLU A 100 2.52 -9.47 -12.13
CA GLU A 100 1.55 -8.55 -12.72
C GLU A 100 0.22 -8.49 -11.94
N GLY A 101 -0.30 -9.64 -11.52
CA GLY A 101 -1.48 -9.74 -10.66
C GLY A 101 -1.29 -9.01 -9.33
N ILE A 102 -0.09 -9.13 -8.75
CA ILE A 102 0.30 -8.45 -7.50
C ILE A 102 0.40 -6.93 -7.71
N GLN A 103 1.02 -6.47 -8.81
CA GLN A 103 1.07 -5.03 -9.11
C GLN A 103 -0.31 -4.43 -9.37
N THR A 104 -1.19 -5.18 -10.03
CA THR A 104 -2.58 -4.77 -10.24
C THR A 104 -3.29 -4.53 -8.92
N GLU A 105 -3.06 -5.38 -7.92
CA GLU A 105 -3.60 -5.16 -6.58
C GLU A 105 -3.00 -3.94 -5.89
N TYR A 106 -1.68 -3.77 -5.90
CA TYR A 106 -1.06 -2.56 -5.35
C TYR A 106 -1.60 -1.28 -5.98
N SER A 107 -1.80 -1.28 -7.31
CA SER A 107 -2.41 -0.17 -8.03
C SER A 107 -3.85 0.11 -7.55
N LEU A 108 -4.65 -0.95 -7.35
CA LEU A 108 -6.02 -0.82 -6.84
C LEU A 108 -6.05 -0.30 -5.40
N LEU A 109 -5.17 -0.78 -4.52
CA LEU A 109 -5.04 -0.30 -3.13
C LEU A 109 -4.60 1.17 -3.10
N ALA A 110 -3.66 1.58 -3.96
CA ALA A 110 -3.23 2.97 -4.05
C ALA A 110 -4.36 3.91 -4.48
N LYS A 111 -5.18 3.50 -5.46
CA LYS A 111 -6.42 4.20 -5.83
C LYS A 111 -7.42 4.24 -4.67
N GLY A 112 -7.51 3.16 -3.89
CA GLY A 112 -8.28 3.10 -2.65
C GLY A 112 -7.86 4.15 -1.62
N ILE A 113 -6.56 4.37 -1.41
CA ILE A 113 -6.06 5.43 -0.52
C ILE A 113 -6.52 6.81 -1.00
N VAL A 114 -6.32 7.15 -2.26
CA VAL A 114 -6.74 8.45 -2.82
C VAL A 114 -8.26 8.64 -2.68
N LEU A 115 -9.02 7.58 -2.96
CA LEU A 115 -10.47 7.58 -2.82
C LEU A 115 -10.92 7.77 -1.37
N SER A 116 -10.27 7.10 -0.41
CA SER A 116 -10.57 7.22 1.01
C SER A 116 -10.39 8.67 1.52
N ASN A 117 -9.31 9.35 1.08
CA ASN A 117 -9.07 10.76 1.39
C ASN A 117 -10.17 11.66 0.82
N LYS A 118 -10.58 11.40 -0.43
CA LYS A 118 -11.66 12.13 -1.09
C LYS A 118 -13.01 11.94 -0.40
N PHE A 119 -13.27 10.74 0.08
CA PHE A 119 -14.51 10.38 0.78
C PHE A 119 -14.47 10.68 2.28
N GLN A 120 -13.31 11.06 2.80
CA GLN A 120 -13.05 11.30 4.22
C GLN A 120 -13.57 10.14 5.08
N ASP A 121 -13.35 8.91 4.59
CA ASP A 121 -13.75 7.69 5.29
C ASP A 121 -12.51 7.07 5.93
N VAL A 122 -12.32 7.36 7.21
CA VAL A 122 -11.15 6.94 7.99
C VAL A 122 -11.10 5.42 8.14
N ASN A 123 -12.25 4.77 8.36
CA ASN A 123 -12.28 3.32 8.52
C ASN A 123 -11.92 2.61 7.20
N PHE A 124 -12.33 3.18 6.06
CA PHE A 124 -11.91 2.66 4.76
C PHE A 124 -10.41 2.89 4.53
N HIS A 125 -9.89 4.06 4.91
CA HIS A 125 -8.46 4.36 4.81
C HIS A 125 -7.63 3.34 5.59
N ASP A 126 -7.97 3.12 6.86
CA ASP A 126 -7.27 2.18 7.74
C ASP A 126 -7.32 0.76 7.18
N ALA A 127 -8.47 0.31 6.68
CA ALA A 127 -8.61 -1.01 6.07
C ALA A 127 -7.75 -1.19 4.80
N ILE A 128 -7.55 -0.13 4.00
CA ILE A 128 -6.66 -0.17 2.83
C ILE A 128 -5.20 -0.18 3.27
N VAL A 129 -4.84 0.58 4.31
CA VAL A 129 -3.49 0.56 4.89
C VAL A 129 -3.14 -0.84 5.41
N ASP A 130 -4.05 -1.46 6.16
CA ASP A 130 -3.88 -2.83 6.66
C ASP A 130 -3.69 -3.82 5.50
N ALA A 131 -4.54 -3.75 4.47
CA ALA A 131 -4.42 -4.60 3.28
C ALA A 131 -3.09 -4.41 2.54
N LEU A 132 -2.58 -3.17 2.47
CA LEU A 132 -1.31 -2.85 1.83
C LEU A 132 -0.11 -3.40 2.63
N VAL A 133 -0.19 -3.36 3.97
CA VAL A 133 0.80 -3.98 4.86
C VAL A 133 0.78 -5.50 4.73
N ASP A 134 -0.41 -6.11 4.81
CA ASP A 134 -0.58 -7.56 4.69
C ASP A 134 -0.06 -8.06 3.34
N ARG A 135 -0.38 -7.36 2.25
CA ARG A 135 0.13 -7.65 0.91
C ARG A 135 1.66 -7.55 0.85
N ALA A 136 2.24 -6.51 1.43
CA ALA A 136 3.70 -6.31 1.46
C ALA A 136 4.45 -7.32 2.37
N ALA A 137 3.75 -7.91 3.35
CA ALA A 137 4.27 -8.95 4.22
C ALA A 137 4.04 -10.37 3.67
N SER A 138 3.15 -10.51 2.70
CA SER A 138 2.79 -11.80 2.12
C SER A 138 3.96 -12.49 1.42
N LYS A 139 4.02 -13.81 1.57
CA LYS A 139 5.06 -14.70 1.00
C LYS A 139 4.54 -15.50 -0.18
N THR A 140 3.58 -14.92 -0.91
CA THR A 140 2.86 -15.59 -2.00
C THR A 140 3.73 -16.11 -3.14
N THR A 141 4.98 -15.63 -3.19
CA THR A 141 6.02 -16.22 -4.04
C THR A 141 7.28 -16.44 -3.22
N SER A 142 8.25 -17.19 -3.76
CA SER A 142 9.61 -17.31 -3.21
C SER A 142 10.39 -15.97 -3.16
N LYS A 143 9.71 -14.84 -3.40
CA LYS A 143 10.19 -13.46 -3.38
C LYS A 143 9.17 -12.54 -2.70
N CYS A 144 9.65 -11.48 -2.06
CA CYS A 144 8.78 -10.39 -1.62
C CYS A 144 8.59 -9.41 -2.80
N VAL A 145 7.35 -9.25 -3.28
CA VAL A 145 7.03 -8.31 -4.37
C VAL A 145 6.63 -6.95 -3.77
N ARG A 146 7.25 -5.87 -4.27
CA ARG A 146 7.02 -4.49 -3.82
C ARG A 146 6.20 -3.69 -4.83
N PRO A 147 5.48 -2.63 -4.42
CA PRO A 147 4.80 -1.73 -5.35
C PRO A 147 5.80 -1.13 -6.35
N LYS A 148 5.55 -1.22 -7.66
CA LYS A 148 6.42 -0.64 -8.69
C LYS A 148 6.24 0.87 -8.81
N GLY A 149 7.07 1.49 -9.66
CA GLY A 149 7.15 2.93 -9.81
C GLY A 149 5.84 3.62 -10.18
N ASP A 150 4.99 2.98 -11.00
CA ASP A 150 3.67 3.49 -11.36
C ASP A 150 2.75 3.66 -10.13
N VAL A 151 2.76 2.71 -9.21
CA VAL A 151 2.02 2.79 -7.95
C VAL A 151 2.56 3.91 -7.06
N ILE A 152 3.89 4.01 -6.96
CA ILE A 152 4.55 5.04 -6.15
C ILE A 152 4.23 6.44 -6.70
N TRP A 153 4.37 6.64 -8.02
CA TRP A 153 4.00 7.89 -8.68
C TRP A 153 2.56 8.26 -8.44
N TYR A 154 1.63 7.30 -8.61
CA TYR A 154 0.22 7.57 -8.41
C TYR A 154 -0.07 8.12 -7.00
N ILE A 155 0.53 7.52 -5.96
CA ILE A 155 0.39 8.04 -4.59
C ILE A 155 1.03 9.43 -4.45
N TYR A 156 2.22 9.65 -5.00
CA TYR A 156 2.92 10.93 -4.88
C TYR A 156 2.22 12.07 -5.65
N ASP A 157 1.57 11.78 -6.77
CA ASP A 157 0.84 12.77 -7.56
C ASP A 157 -0.53 13.12 -6.96
N ASN A 158 -1.13 12.20 -6.21
CA ASN A 158 -2.52 12.31 -5.73
C ASN A 158 -2.64 12.50 -4.21
N THR A 159 -1.53 12.68 -3.49
CA THR A 159 -1.53 12.93 -2.03
C THR A 159 -0.70 14.14 -1.66
N SER A 160 -0.89 14.69 -0.47
CA SER A 160 -0.05 15.76 0.07
C SER A 160 1.39 15.27 0.31
N PRO A 161 2.43 16.12 0.20
CA PRO A 161 3.80 15.79 0.58
C PRO A 161 3.95 15.23 2.00
N ASN A 162 3.05 15.61 2.92
CA ASN A 162 3.05 15.17 4.32
C ASN A 162 2.13 13.97 4.57
N ALA A 163 1.61 13.32 3.54
CA ALA A 163 0.71 12.17 3.71
C ALA A 163 1.47 10.96 4.27
N GLU A 164 0.98 10.39 5.36
CA GLU A 164 1.60 9.26 6.08
C GLU A 164 1.78 8.02 5.19
N ILE A 165 0.90 7.82 4.20
CA ILE A 165 1.03 6.73 3.22
C ILE A 165 2.37 6.75 2.47
N ARG A 166 2.97 7.93 2.25
CA ARG A 166 4.28 8.05 1.59
C ARG A 166 5.39 7.44 2.45
N GLN A 167 5.30 7.61 3.78
CA GLN A 167 6.23 6.99 4.73
C GLN A 167 6.00 5.48 4.82
N LEU A 168 4.75 5.03 4.75
CA LEU A 168 4.45 3.59 4.71
C LEU A 168 5.09 2.91 3.49
N LEU A 169 4.99 3.52 2.29
CA LEU A 169 5.66 3.00 1.09
C LEU A 169 7.17 2.87 1.27
N VAL A 170 7.82 3.85 1.91
CA VAL A 170 9.25 3.79 2.24
C VAL A 170 9.53 2.61 3.17
N LYS A 171 8.75 2.47 4.25
CA LYS A 171 8.89 1.37 5.21
C LYS A 171 8.71 0.00 4.55
N ILE A 172 7.78 -0.12 3.61
CA ILE A 172 7.57 -1.34 2.83
C ILE A 172 8.82 -1.74 2.07
N TYR A 173 9.56 -0.80 1.49
CA TYR A 173 10.84 -1.09 0.84
C TYR A 173 11.95 -1.49 1.83
N CYS A 174 11.88 -1.00 3.07
CA CYS A 174 12.79 -1.34 4.16
C CYS A 174 12.42 -2.63 4.93
N ILE A 175 11.31 -3.31 4.58
CA ILE A 175 10.87 -4.55 5.24
C ILE A 175 11.89 -5.70 5.09
N SER A 176 13.02 -5.55 4.38
CA SER A 176 14.12 -6.56 4.36
C SER A 176 14.64 -6.96 5.75
N LYS A 177 14.38 -6.19 6.82
CA LYS A 177 14.60 -6.65 8.21
C LYS A 177 13.72 -7.86 8.61
N LEU A 178 12.64 -8.15 7.89
CA LEU A 178 11.70 -9.26 8.12
C LEU A 178 11.88 -10.44 7.14
N SER A 179 12.59 -10.25 6.02
CA SER A 179 12.85 -11.32 5.05
C SER A 179 14.33 -11.42 4.69
N ARG A 180 14.92 -12.60 4.89
CA ARG A 180 16.31 -12.95 4.50
C ARG A 180 16.53 -13.01 2.98
N LEU A 181 15.62 -12.45 2.17
CA LEU A 181 15.67 -12.54 0.73
C LEU A 181 16.35 -11.31 0.16
N PRO A 182 17.36 -11.46 -0.71
CA PRO A 182 18.06 -10.33 -1.31
C PRO A 182 17.08 -9.49 -2.12
N ILE A 183 16.96 -8.21 -1.77
CA ILE A 183 16.30 -7.22 -2.61
C ILE A 183 17.23 -6.96 -3.79
N LYS A 184 16.78 -7.32 -5.00
CA LYS A 184 17.42 -6.87 -6.23
C LYS A 184 16.49 -5.82 -6.84
N ALA A 185 16.89 -4.55 -6.75
CA ALA A 185 16.33 -3.49 -7.57
C ALA A 185 17.36 -3.18 -8.67
N THR A 186 16.91 -3.06 -9.92
CA THR A 186 17.79 -2.63 -11.01
C THR A 186 17.94 -1.11 -11.00
N GLU A 187 19.04 -0.59 -11.55
CA GLU A 187 19.23 0.85 -11.73
C GLU A 187 18.10 1.47 -12.57
N GLU A 188 17.63 0.74 -13.59
CA GLU A 188 16.50 1.13 -14.42
C GLU A 188 15.22 1.29 -13.60
N GLU A 189 14.87 0.32 -12.75
CA GLU A 189 13.70 0.40 -11.86
C GLU A 189 13.79 1.61 -10.92
N LEU A 190 14.95 1.81 -10.28
CA LEU A 190 15.15 2.93 -9.35
C LEU A 190 15.10 4.29 -10.05
N SER A 191 15.61 4.39 -11.28
CA SER A 191 15.62 5.63 -12.06
C SER A 191 14.23 6.16 -12.38
N THR A 192 13.22 5.28 -12.37
CA THR A 192 11.83 5.64 -12.61
C THR A 192 11.10 6.14 -11.37
N LEU A 193 11.69 6.09 -10.17
CA LEU A 193 11.00 6.45 -8.93
C LEU A 193 11.04 7.96 -8.64
N PRO A 194 10.05 8.53 -7.90
CA PRO A 194 10.10 9.92 -7.45
C PRO A 194 11.36 10.21 -6.63
N LYS A 195 11.99 11.36 -6.87
CA LYS A 195 13.23 11.75 -6.15
C LYS A 195 13.00 11.89 -4.65
N GLU A 196 11.83 12.39 -4.27
CA GLU A 196 11.40 12.55 -2.89
C GLU A 196 11.24 11.18 -2.20
N PHE A 197 10.75 10.18 -2.93
CA PHE A 197 10.67 8.80 -2.44
C PHE A 197 12.09 8.23 -2.22
N LEU A 198 12.97 8.36 -3.22
CA LEU A 198 14.35 7.88 -3.11
C LEU A 198 15.13 8.55 -1.97
N ALA A 199 14.96 9.86 -1.78
CA ALA A 199 15.58 10.58 -0.68
C ALA A 199 15.07 10.08 0.68
N SER A 200 13.75 9.88 0.82
CA SER A 200 13.15 9.35 2.06
C SER A 200 13.58 7.92 2.33
N LEU A 201 13.68 7.10 1.28
CA LEU A 201 14.18 5.72 1.37
C LEU A 201 15.65 5.69 1.81
N ALA A 202 16.50 6.56 1.24
CA ALA A 202 17.90 6.65 1.65
C ALA A 202 18.02 7.04 3.13
N LEU A 203 17.26 8.05 3.58
CA LEU A 203 17.25 8.48 5.00
C LEU A 203 16.81 7.34 5.92
N GLU A 204 15.70 6.66 5.61
CA GLU A 204 15.21 5.53 6.40
C GLU A 204 16.26 4.41 6.45
N LEU A 205 16.94 4.11 5.33
CA LEU A 205 18.01 3.13 5.30
C LEU A 205 19.20 3.55 6.17
N PHE A 206 19.65 4.81 6.12
CA PHE A 206 20.74 5.33 6.95
C PHE A 206 20.45 5.25 8.45
N GLU A 207 19.24 5.63 8.87
CA GLU A 207 18.81 5.53 10.27
C GLU A 207 18.78 4.08 10.77
N ASN A 208 18.58 3.14 9.84
CA ASN A 208 18.43 1.73 10.13
C ASN A 208 19.66 0.88 9.79
N MET A 209 20.77 1.49 9.33
CA MET A 209 22.02 0.80 9.01
C MET A 209 22.55 0.06 10.24
N MET A 210 22.92 -1.20 10.04
CA MET A 210 23.45 -2.02 11.12
C MET A 210 24.87 -1.58 11.46
N TYR A 211 25.06 -1.16 12.71
CA TYR A 211 26.36 -1.07 13.35
C TYR A 211 26.59 -2.35 14.13
N CYS A 212 27.82 -2.85 14.17
CA CYS A 212 28.15 -3.89 15.13
C CYS A 212 28.19 -3.27 16.53
N ASP A 213 27.22 -3.62 17.39
CA ASP A 213 27.07 -3.09 18.75
C ASP A 213 28.34 -3.29 19.61
N VAL A 214 29.17 -4.27 19.28
CA VAL A 214 30.40 -4.61 20.03
C VAL A 214 31.58 -3.70 19.66
N CYS A 215 31.72 -3.33 18.39
CA CYS A 215 32.89 -2.56 17.93
C CYS A 215 32.54 -1.14 17.43
N ASN A 216 31.24 -0.78 17.39
CA ASN A 216 30.73 0.47 16.82
C ASN A 216 31.27 0.77 15.41
N LYS A 217 31.51 -0.28 14.62
CA LYS A 217 31.96 -0.19 13.23
C LYS A 217 30.84 -0.60 12.30
N MET A 218 30.82 0.04 11.13
CA MET A 218 29.96 -0.33 10.02
C MET A 218 30.37 -1.70 9.49
N ASP A 219 29.43 -2.64 9.42
CA ASP A 219 29.65 -3.93 8.79
C ASP A 219 29.52 -3.76 7.27
N LEU A 220 30.67 -3.71 6.58
CA LEU A 220 30.74 -3.54 5.13
C LEU A 220 30.76 -4.87 4.37
N GLY A 221 30.60 -6.01 5.05
CA GLY A 221 30.73 -7.33 4.46
C GLY A 221 32.15 -7.64 3.97
N ASP A 222 32.29 -8.56 3.00
CA ASP A 222 33.59 -8.90 2.41
C ASP A 222 34.11 -7.77 1.51
N THR A 223 35.01 -6.95 2.04
CA THR A 223 35.58 -5.82 1.28
C THR A 223 36.53 -6.25 0.15
N CYS A 224 36.86 -7.53 0.01
CA CYS A 224 37.67 -8.04 -1.11
C CYS A 224 37.01 -7.77 -2.46
N GLU A 225 35.68 -7.68 -2.51
CA GLU A 225 34.92 -7.34 -3.73
C GLU A 225 35.30 -5.95 -4.29
N PHE A 226 35.87 -5.06 -3.47
CA PHE A 226 36.29 -3.71 -3.87
C PHE A 226 37.81 -3.58 -4.07
N HIS A 227 38.58 -4.64 -3.83
CA HIS A 227 40.02 -4.62 -3.99
C HIS A 227 40.45 -5.16 -5.36
N LYS A 228 41.53 -4.61 -5.93
CA LYS A 228 42.03 -4.96 -7.27
C LYS A 228 43.10 -6.05 -7.27
N HIS A 229 43.26 -6.80 -6.18
CA HIS A 229 44.31 -7.80 -6.08
C HIS A 229 43.89 -9.13 -6.72
N PRO A 230 44.82 -9.87 -7.33
CA PRO A 230 44.55 -11.23 -7.80
C PRO A 230 44.13 -12.15 -6.63
N SER A 231 43.46 -13.25 -6.95
CA SER A 231 42.95 -14.22 -5.96
C SER A 231 44.06 -14.82 -5.07
N GLU A 232 45.29 -14.85 -5.56
CA GLU A 232 46.48 -15.34 -4.84
C GLU A 232 46.90 -14.43 -3.67
N ASP A 233 46.43 -13.18 -3.63
CA ASP A 233 46.74 -12.20 -2.57
C ASP A 233 45.66 -12.14 -1.46
N TYR A 234 44.70 -13.08 -1.45
CA TYR A 234 43.56 -13.08 -0.52
C TYR A 234 43.99 -13.15 0.96
N GLU A 235 44.99 -13.96 1.31
CA GLU A 235 45.49 -14.06 2.68
C GLU A 235 46.08 -12.73 3.18
N ARG A 236 46.88 -12.05 2.35
CA ARG A 236 47.44 -10.72 2.68
C ARG A 236 46.34 -9.68 2.85
N CYS A 237 45.26 -9.80 2.07
CA CYS A 237 44.09 -8.94 2.23
C CYS A 237 43.38 -9.16 3.57
N GLN A 238 43.10 -10.41 3.92
CA GLN A 238 42.42 -10.75 5.19
C GLN A 238 43.20 -10.27 6.41
N VAL A 239 44.52 -10.41 6.42
CA VAL A 239 45.37 -9.90 7.51
C VAL A 239 45.24 -8.38 7.64
N ARG A 240 45.26 -7.63 6.53
CA ARG A 240 45.06 -6.17 6.54
C ARG A 240 43.65 -5.78 7.01
N GLN A 241 42.62 -6.53 6.61
CA GLN A 241 41.25 -6.30 7.07
C GLN A 241 41.11 -6.54 8.58
N GLN A 242 41.72 -7.61 9.10
CA GLN A 242 41.69 -7.94 10.53
C GLN A 242 42.45 -6.91 11.38
N GLN A 243 43.60 -6.42 10.91
CA GLN A 243 44.34 -5.32 11.56
C GLN A 243 43.48 -4.04 11.62
N ARG A 244 42.81 -3.67 10.51
CA ARG A 244 41.87 -2.52 10.48
C ARG A 244 40.70 -2.70 11.46
N LEU A 245 40.16 -3.91 11.60
CA LEU A 245 39.10 -4.22 12.57
C LEU A 245 39.60 -4.10 14.02
N LEU A 246 40.86 -4.42 14.28
CA LEU A 246 41.49 -4.29 15.61
C LEU A 246 42.05 -2.90 15.90
N GLY A 247 42.12 -1.99 14.92
CA GLY A 247 42.67 -0.65 15.08
C GLY A 247 44.21 -0.63 15.19
N LEU A 248 44.86 -1.64 14.60
CA LEU A 248 46.32 -1.81 14.54
C LEU A 248 46.92 -1.21 13.27
#